data_AF-A0A821V1A4-F1
#
_entry.id   AF-A0A821V1A4-F1
#
_cell.length_a   1.000
_cell.length_b   1.000
_cell.length_c   1.000
_cell.angle_alpha   90.00
_cell.angle_beta   90.00
_cell.angle_gamma   90.00
#
_symmetry.space_group_name_H-M   'P 1'
#
loop_
_entity.id
_entity.type
_entity.pdbx_description
1 polymer ?
#
loop_
_entity_poly.entity_id
_entity_poly.type
_entity_poly.pdbx_seq_one_letter_code
_entity_poly.pdbx_strand_id
1 'polypeptide(L)' 'YLNLATGAAALMAIRVLLDHNVPEDKIALLSLLVSKQGVLTVAYAFPKVKIVTTAYDTQLDQET' A
#
# COMPACT_ATOMS: atom_id res chain seq x y z
N TYR A 1 -4.49 -7.62 14.18
CA TYR A 1 -3.13 -7.25 13.80
C TYR A 1 -3.08 -7.00 12.29
N LEU A 2 -3.40 -5.78 11.86
CA LEU A 2 -3.38 -5.35 10.46
C LEU A 2 -2.46 -4.14 10.38
N ASN A 3 -1.15 -4.40 10.38
CA ASN A 3 -0.15 -3.35 10.46
C ASN A 3 0.16 -2.83 9.03
N LEU A 4 0.20 -1.51 8.85
CA LEU A 4 0.60 -0.87 7.58
C LEU A 4 2.02 -1.28 7.14
N ALA A 5 2.83 -1.78 8.06
CA ALA A 5 4.18 -2.29 7.82
C ALA A 5 4.27 -3.36 6.72
N THR A 6 3.24 -4.19 6.52
CA THR A 6 3.21 -5.21 5.45
C THR A 6 2.33 -4.83 4.26
N GLY A 7 1.64 -3.69 4.32
CA GLY A 7 0.67 -3.28 3.29
C GLY A 7 -0.69 -4.01 3.37
N ALA A 8 -0.89 -4.94 4.30
CA ALA A 8 -2.15 -5.70 4.40
C ALA A 8 -3.38 -4.82 4.62
N ALA A 9 -3.27 -3.76 5.43
CA ALA A 9 -4.35 -2.80 5.64
C ALA A 9 -4.78 -2.09 4.34
N ALA A 10 -3.77 -1.65 3.58
CA ALA A 10 -3.96 -0.99 2.30
C ALA A 10 -4.63 -1.91 1.28
N LEU A 11 -4.18 -3.17 1.20
CA LEU A 11 -4.78 -4.15 0.30
C LEU A 11 -6.27 -4.35 0.58
N MET A 12 -6.65 -4.52 1.86
CA MET A 12 -8.03 -4.72 2.25
C MET A 12 -8.90 -3.49 1.94
N ALA A 13 -8.40 -2.28 2.24
CA ALA A 13 -9.12 -1.05 1.94
C ALA A 13 -9.35 -0.87 0.44
N ILE A 14 -8.31 -1.09 -0.39
CA ILE A 14 -8.42 -1.00 -1.85
C ILE A 14 -9.41 -2.05 -2.36
N ARG A 15 -9.36 -3.29 -1.86
CA ARG A 15 -10.30 -4.35 -2.27
C ARG A 15 -11.74 -3.96 -2.00
N VAL A 16 -12.03 -3.42 -0.82
CA VAL A 16 -13.37 -2.93 -0.47
C VAL A 16 -13.84 -1.86 -1.46
N LEU A 17 -12.99 -0.91 -1.84
CA LEU A 17 -13.36 0.12 -2.83
C LEU A 17 -13.64 -0.48 -4.21
N LEU A 18 -12.83 -1.43 -4.67
CA LEU A 18 -13.04 -2.13 -5.93
C LEU A 18 -14.34 -2.95 -5.93
N ASP A 19 -14.66 -3.62 -4.82
CA ASP A 19 -15.91 -4.37 -4.65
C ASP A 19 -17.15 -3.45 -4.72
N HIS A 20 -16.97 -2.16 -4.43
CA HIS A 20 -17.99 -1.12 -4.59
C HIS A 20 -17.93 -0.40 -5.96
N ASN A 21 -17.28 -1.00 -6.96
CA ASN A 21 -17.15 -0.47 -8.33
C ASN A 21 -16.37 0.85 -8.45
N VAL A 22 -15.52 1.19 -7.48
CA VAL A 22 -14.58 2.31 -7.64
C VAL A 22 -13.48 1.90 -8.62
N PRO A 23 -13.23 2.62 -9.73
CA PRO A 23 -12.15 2.30 -10.65
C PRO A 23 -10.78 2.42 -9.97
N GLU A 24 -9.90 1.47 -10.22
CA GLU A 24 -8.56 1.39 -9.61
C GLU A 24 -7.72 2.66 -9.84
N ASP A 25 -7.80 3.27 -11.02
CA ASP A 25 -7.10 4.49 -11.42
C ASP A 25 -7.61 5.76 -10.71
N LYS A 26 -8.75 5.66 -10.01
CA LYS A 26 -9.31 6.72 -9.17
C LYS A 26 -8.97 6.55 -7.69
N ILE A 27 -8.25 5.49 -7.32
CA ILE A 27 -7.86 5.24 -5.93
C ILE A 27 -6.45 5.78 -5.71
N ALA A 28 -6.28 6.56 -4.64
CA ALA A 28 -4.99 7.04 -4.18
C ALA A 28 -4.77 6.63 -2.72
N LEU A 29 -3.59 6.06 -2.44
CA LEU A 29 -3.15 5.72 -1.10
C LEU A 29 -2.21 6.80 -0.59
N LEU A 30 -2.60 7.46 0.50
CA LEU A 30 -1.80 8.46 1.18
C LEU A 30 -1.27 7.89 2.50
N SER A 31 0.04 8.00 2.74
CA SER A 31 0.64 7.64 4.01
C SER A 31 1.76 8.59 4.41
N LEU A 32 2.07 8.63 5.70
CA LEU A 32 3.23 9.37 6.22
C LEU A 32 4.50 8.52 6.14
N LEU A 33 4.38 7.24 6.50
CA LEU A 33 5.47 6.26 6.52
C LEU A 33 4.94 4.93 5.99
N VAL A 34 5.68 4.33 5.06
CA VAL A 34 5.41 2.98 4.54
C VAL A 34 6.73 2.27 4.35
N SER A 35 6.80 0.98 4.67
CA SER A 35 7.99 0.16 4.38
C SER A 35 8.13 -0.08 2.86
N LYS A 36 9.36 -0.26 2.38
CA LYS A 36 9.60 -0.65 0.98
C LYS A 36 8.77 -1.87 0.56
N GLN A 37 8.66 -2.88 1.42
CA GLN A 37 7.85 -4.07 1.17
C GLN A 37 6.35 -3.74 1.05
N GLY A 38 5.82 -2.86 1.90
CA GLY A 38 4.42 -2.43 1.86
C GLY A 38 4.08 -1.70 0.57
N VAL A 39 4.94 -0.79 0.11
CA VAL A 39 4.76 -0.10 -1.19
C VAL A 39 4.74 -1.09 -2.34
N LEU A 40 5.73 -1.99 -2.41
CA LEU A 40 5.83 -2.98 -3.49
C LEU A 40 4.62 -3.91 -3.50
N THR A 41 4.21 -4.40 -2.33
CA THR A 41 3.04 -5.28 -2.19
C THR A 41 1.78 -4.62 -2.78
N VAL A 42 1.54 -3.35 -2.46
CA VAL A 42 0.38 -2.62 -3.00
C VAL A 42 0.54 -2.33 -4.49
N ALA A 43 1.71 -1.88 -4.93
CA ALA A 43 1.98 -1.54 -6.32
C ALA A 43 1.89 -2.75 -7.27
N TYR A 44 2.30 -3.94 -6.81
CA TYR A 44 2.14 -5.18 -7.58
C TYR A 44 0.69 -5.67 -7.63
N ALA A 45 -0.04 -5.55 -6.52
CA ALA A 45 -1.43 -5.99 -6.48
C ALA A 45 -2.38 -5.05 -7.25
N PHE A 46 -2.10 -3.75 -7.24
CA PHE A 46 -2.95 -2.70 -7.81
C PHE A 46 -2.10 -1.65 -8.55
N PRO A 47 -1.61 -1.97 -9.77
CA PRO A 47 -0.65 -1.13 -10.50
C PRO A 47 -1.19 0.23 -10.96
N LYS A 48 -2.51 0.45 -10.94
CA LYS A 48 -3.12 1.74 -11.31
C LYS A 48 -3.37 2.66 -10.11
N VAL A 49 -3.22 2.15 -8.88
CA VAL A 49 -3.38 2.95 -7.67
C VAL A 49 -2.21 3.92 -7.53
N LYS A 50 -2.51 5.18 -7.25
CA LYS A 50 -1.48 6.19 -6.99
C LYS A 50 -1.06 6.12 -5.53
N ILE A 51 0.23 5.91 -5.26
CA ILE A 51 0.78 5.89 -3.90
C ILE A 51 1.51 7.20 -3.66
N VAL A 52 1.08 7.94 -2.63
CA VAL A 52 1.71 9.17 -2.17
C VAL A 52 2.18 8.94 -0.74
N THR A 53 3.49 9.06 -0.50
CA THR A 53 4.04 8.92 0.85
C THR A 53 5.02 10.05 1.15
N THR A 54 5.07 10.48 2.41
CA THR A 54 6.00 11.54 2.85
C THR A 54 7.41 10.99 3.01
N ALA A 55 7.53 9.79 3.57
CA ALA A 55 8.77 9.03 3.64
C ALA A 55 8.46 7.54 3.38
N TYR A 56 9.44 6.83 2.81
CA TYR A 56 9.40 5.38 2.73
C TYR A 56 10.61 4.82 3.47
N ASP A 57 10.38 3.80 4.29
CA ASP A 57 11.45 3.15 5.04
C ASP A 57 12.16 2.12 4.16
N THR A 58 13.42 2.38 3.85
CA THR A 58 14.32 1.47 3.13
C THR A 58 14.97 0.42 4.02
N GLN A 59 14.91 0.55 5.34
CA GLN A 59 15.65 -0.29 6.29
C GLN A 59 14.86 -1.51 6.75
N LEU A 60 14.49 -2.39 5.82
CA LEU A 60 14.12 -3.77 6.17
C LEU A 60 15.01 -4.79 5.43
N ASP A 61 16.31 -4.50 5.37
CA ASP A 61 17.38 -5.36 4.80
C ASP A 61 18.33 -5.87 5.90
N GLN A 62 17.83 -6.14 7.12
CA GLN A 62 18.56 -6.89 8.15
C GLN A 62 17.66 -7.26 9.33
N GLU A 63 17.15 -8.49 9.34
CA GLU A 63 17.37 -9.34 10.51
C GLU A 63 18.15 -10.56 10.01
N THR A 64 19.37 -10.68 10.52
CA THR A 64 20.17 -11.90 10.51
C THR A 64 19.62 -12.85 11.57
#